data_AF-A0A4R4A9E2-F1
#
_entry.id   AF-A0A4R4A9E2-F1
#
_cell.length_a   1.000
_cell.length_b   1.000
_cell.length_c   1.000
_cell.angle_alpha   90.00
_cell.angle_beta   90.00
_cell.angle_gamma   90.00
#
_symmetry.space_group_name_H-M   'P 1'
#
loop_
_entity.id
_entity.type
_entity.pdbx_description
1 polymer ?
#
loop_
_entity_poly.entity_id
_entity_poly.type
_entity_poly.pdbx_seq_one_letter_code
_entity_poly.pdbx_strand_id
1 'polypeptide(L)'
;MRVLQRVRGGLGVVVTLVLSAAAAPVLAVDARLEDRVARLERVIEHQRGSDIELQLQQLQSEMQALRGQVEVQQFEIQRLERQLRQQSIDIDARLNGARARPETPEPPAALEAPVDINQPEPAPVRPATPAGGPGAGVPSLPSPETAAGDERDAYGKAFDLLKARKYDQARAAFESLLGRYPQGRYADNARYWLGETFYGQRDYDAALTAFEDLVRRHPASPKVPGALLKMGYIHFEQRDFEQSRARLEQVIDNYPNSTESRLARARLARLDEVEGAGGR
;
A
#
# COMPACT_ATOMS: atom_id res chain seq x y z
N MET A 1 -61.09 77.76 7.62
CA MET A 1 -61.77 78.56 6.59
C MET A 1 -61.36 78.05 5.22
N ARG A 2 -62.36 77.76 4.37
CA ARG A 2 -62.44 77.76 2.89
C ARG A 2 -61.11 77.64 2.09
N VAL A 3 -60.88 76.57 1.32
CA VAL A 3 -61.41 76.28 -0.04
C VAL A 3 -61.04 77.36 -1.07
N LEU A 4 -60.40 76.94 -2.16
CA LEU A 4 -60.61 77.27 -3.60
C LEU A 4 -59.24 77.32 -4.34
N GLN A 5 -59.04 77.03 -5.62
CA GLN A 5 -59.74 76.34 -6.72
C GLN A 5 -58.79 76.52 -7.92
N ARG A 6 -58.18 75.46 -8.45
CA ARG A 6 -58.43 74.82 -9.75
C ARG A 6 -58.25 75.72 -10.99
N VAL A 7 -57.30 75.35 -11.86
CA VAL A 7 -57.26 75.72 -13.29
C VAL A 7 -57.14 74.45 -14.15
N ARG A 8 -58.01 74.36 -15.17
CA ARG A 8 -58.14 73.37 -16.26
C ARG A 8 -56.94 73.46 -17.21
N GLY A 9 -56.52 72.50 -18.04
CA GLY A 9 -56.99 71.19 -18.47
C GLY A 9 -56.12 70.73 -19.66
N GLY A 10 -56.08 69.43 -19.96
CA GLY A 10 -55.40 68.86 -21.15
C GLY A 10 -55.39 67.33 -21.12
N LEU A 11 -55.90 66.72 -22.19
CA LEU A 11 -56.23 65.30 -22.47
C LEU A 11 -55.33 64.17 -21.90
N GLY A 12 -55.95 63.02 -21.59
CA GLY A 12 -55.25 61.74 -21.41
C GLY A 12 -56.10 60.55 -20.95
N VAL A 13 -57.05 60.12 -21.80
CA VAL A 13 -57.69 58.79 -21.97
C VAL A 13 -57.64 57.74 -20.84
N VAL A 14 -58.84 57.34 -20.42
CA VAL A 14 -59.19 56.11 -19.67
C VAL A 14 -58.91 54.87 -20.53
N VAL A 15 -58.14 53.91 -20.01
CA VAL A 15 -58.07 52.53 -20.52
C VAL A 15 -58.54 51.59 -19.42
N THR A 16 -59.74 51.05 -19.60
CA THR A 16 -60.18 49.80 -18.97
C THR A 16 -59.60 48.62 -19.72
N LEU A 17 -58.97 47.67 -19.03
CA LEU A 17 -58.81 46.31 -19.55
C LEU A 17 -59.12 45.32 -18.44
N VAL A 18 -60.22 44.61 -18.63
CA VAL A 18 -60.68 43.46 -17.84
C VAL A 18 -59.74 42.30 -18.10
N LEU A 19 -59.16 41.70 -17.06
CA LEU A 19 -58.67 40.33 -17.13
C LEU A 19 -59.11 39.56 -15.88
N SER A 20 -60.11 38.72 -16.10
CA SER A 20 -60.52 37.65 -15.20
C SER A 20 -59.61 36.43 -15.41
N ALA A 21 -59.49 35.60 -14.36
CA ALA A 21 -59.10 34.19 -14.33
C ALA A 21 -57.72 33.80 -13.74
N ALA A 22 -57.83 32.83 -12.82
CA ALA A 22 -56.85 31.83 -12.37
C ALA A 22 -55.79 32.22 -11.31
N ALA A 23 -56.23 32.35 -10.07
CA ALA A 23 -55.41 32.03 -8.90
C ALA A 23 -55.24 30.51 -8.77
N ALA A 24 -54.39 29.90 -9.62
CA ALA A 24 -53.74 28.59 -9.42
C ALA A 24 -52.89 28.29 -10.67
N PRO A 25 -51.55 28.39 -10.58
CA PRO A 25 -50.77 27.13 -10.56
C PRO A 25 -49.45 27.17 -9.74
N VAL A 26 -49.13 28.24 -8.99
CA VAL A 26 -47.81 28.34 -8.33
C VAL A 26 -47.66 27.40 -7.12
N LEU A 27 -48.68 27.29 -6.25
CA LEU A 27 -48.65 26.37 -5.09
C LEU A 27 -48.64 24.88 -5.47
N ALA A 28 -49.11 24.53 -6.67
CA ALA A 28 -49.12 23.14 -7.14
C ALA A 28 -47.75 22.69 -7.72
N VAL A 29 -46.87 23.64 -8.03
CA VAL A 29 -45.51 23.35 -8.52
C VAL A 29 -44.58 23.03 -7.35
N ASP A 30 -44.70 23.75 -6.23
CA ASP A 30 -43.90 23.49 -5.02
C ASP A 30 -44.21 22.13 -4.39
N ALA A 31 -45.50 21.78 -4.24
CA ALA A 31 -45.89 20.46 -3.73
C ALA A 31 -45.41 19.29 -4.64
N ARG A 32 -45.39 19.50 -5.97
CA ARG A 32 -44.85 18.51 -6.92
C ARG A 32 -43.33 18.45 -6.91
N LEU A 33 -42.64 19.53 -6.56
CA LEU A 33 -41.19 19.53 -6.39
C LEU A 33 -40.81 18.81 -5.11
N GLU A 34 -41.49 19.09 -3.99
CA GLU A 34 -41.30 18.43 -2.70
C GLU A 34 -41.55 16.92 -2.80
N ASP A 35 -42.62 16.49 -3.49
CA ASP A 35 -42.89 15.08 -3.73
C ASP A 35 -41.81 14.39 -4.58
N ARG A 36 -41.22 15.11 -5.53
CA ARG A 36 -40.13 14.59 -6.38
C ARG A 36 -38.82 14.52 -5.60
N VAL A 37 -38.52 15.51 -4.76
CA VAL A 37 -37.33 15.51 -3.89
C VAL A 37 -37.46 14.41 -2.84
N ALA A 38 -38.58 14.30 -2.13
CA ALA A 38 -38.79 13.24 -1.14
C ALA A 38 -38.78 11.82 -1.76
N ARG A 39 -39.14 11.68 -3.05
CA ARG A 39 -39.01 10.42 -3.79
C ARG A 39 -37.56 10.15 -4.18
N LEU A 40 -36.82 11.16 -4.63
CA LEU A 40 -35.40 11.05 -4.96
C LEU A 40 -34.56 10.76 -3.72
N GLU A 41 -34.84 11.40 -2.59
CA GLU A 41 -34.21 11.12 -1.31
C GLU A 41 -34.44 9.67 -0.88
N ARG A 42 -35.68 9.18 -0.92
CA ARG A 42 -35.97 7.76 -0.64
C ARG A 42 -35.24 6.78 -1.56
N VAL A 43 -35.14 7.11 -2.86
CA VAL A 43 -34.43 6.26 -3.82
C VAL A 43 -32.93 6.30 -3.56
N ILE A 44 -32.34 7.47 -3.29
CA ILE A 44 -30.92 7.62 -2.97
C ILE A 44 -30.57 6.96 -1.63
N GLU A 45 -31.43 7.08 -0.61
CA GLU A 45 -31.25 6.44 0.70
C GLU A 45 -31.28 4.91 0.56
N HIS A 46 -32.27 4.38 -0.17
CA HIS A 46 -32.38 2.95 -0.43
C HIS A 46 -31.23 2.44 -1.30
N GLN A 47 -30.81 3.20 -2.30
CA GLN A 47 -29.73 2.83 -3.21
C GLN A 47 -28.36 2.88 -2.53
N ARG A 48 -28.12 3.89 -1.67
CA ARG A 48 -26.95 3.96 -0.79
C ARG A 48 -26.93 2.83 0.25
N GLY A 49 -28.08 2.47 0.81
CA GLY A 49 -28.22 1.34 1.73
C GLY A 49 -27.80 0.03 1.07
N SER A 50 -28.33 -0.26 -0.14
CA SER A 50 -27.95 -1.46 -0.88
C SER A 50 -26.49 -1.47 -1.33
N ASP A 51 -25.93 -0.32 -1.72
CA ASP A 51 -24.53 -0.22 -2.13
C ASP A 51 -23.57 -0.49 -0.95
N ILE A 52 -23.92 0.00 0.24
CA ILE A 52 -23.15 -0.25 1.48
C ILE A 52 -23.24 -1.73 1.89
N GLU A 53 -24.42 -2.36 1.77
CA GLU A 53 -24.58 -3.78 2.06
C GLU A 53 -23.74 -4.66 1.11
N LEU A 54 -23.73 -4.32 -0.19
CA LEU A 54 -22.89 -5.00 -1.17
C LEU A 54 -21.39 -4.80 -0.89
N GLN A 55 -20.98 -3.57 -0.55
CA GLN A 55 -19.60 -3.29 -0.14
C GLN A 55 -19.21 -4.08 1.10
N LEU A 56 -20.09 -4.20 2.10
CA LEU A 56 -19.82 -4.94 3.31
C LEU A 56 -19.67 -6.44 3.04
N GLN A 57 -20.53 -7.00 2.18
CA GLN A 57 -20.42 -8.39 1.74
C GLN A 57 -19.13 -8.64 0.95
N GLN A 58 -18.76 -7.72 0.05
CA GLN A 58 -17.50 -7.80 -0.68
C GLN A 58 -16.30 -7.76 0.28
N LEU A 59 -16.29 -6.83 1.23
CA LEU A 59 -15.22 -6.71 2.22
C LEU A 59 -15.08 -7.98 3.07
N GLN A 60 -16.20 -8.57 3.48
CA GLN A 60 -16.20 -9.84 4.22
C GLN A 60 -15.64 -10.98 3.38
N SER A 61 -15.99 -11.05 2.09
CA SER A 61 -15.46 -12.06 1.16
C SER A 61 -13.94 -11.90 0.96
N GLU A 62 -13.45 -10.67 0.84
CA GLU A 62 -12.03 -10.37 0.70
C GLU A 62 -11.27 -10.71 1.99
N MET A 63 -11.83 -10.41 3.17
CA MET A 63 -11.25 -10.80 4.45
C MET A 63 -11.13 -12.32 4.61
N GLN A 64 -12.13 -13.08 4.16
CA GLN A 64 -12.07 -14.54 4.14
C GLN A 64 -11.01 -15.07 3.16
N ALA A 65 -10.94 -14.48 1.96
CA ALA A 65 -9.93 -14.84 0.96
C ALA A 65 -8.50 -14.54 1.46
N LEU A 66 -8.29 -13.38 2.08
CA LEU A 66 -7.01 -12.99 2.68
C LEU A 66 -6.61 -13.93 3.82
N ARG A 67 -7.57 -14.29 4.68
CA ARG A 67 -7.32 -15.27 5.74
C ARG A 67 -6.88 -16.62 5.16
N GLY A 68 -7.54 -17.09 4.10
CA GLY A 68 -7.14 -18.30 3.38
C GLY A 68 -5.72 -18.20 2.80
N GLN A 69 -5.36 -17.07 2.19
CA GLN A 69 -4.00 -16.84 1.70
C GLN A 69 -2.95 -16.87 2.81
N VAL A 70 -3.26 -16.30 3.97
CA VAL A 70 -2.36 -16.35 5.15
C VAL A 70 -2.16 -17.79 5.61
N GLU A 71 -3.22 -18.59 5.69
CA GLU A 71 -3.13 -20.01 6.07
C GLU A 71 -2.29 -20.82 5.06
N VAL A 72 -2.45 -20.58 3.75
CA VAL A 72 -1.62 -21.20 2.71
C VAL A 72 -0.15 -20.79 2.84
N GLN A 73 0.14 -19.49 3.02
CA GLN A 73 1.51 -19.01 3.20
C GLN A 73 2.16 -19.58 4.46
N GLN A 74 1.41 -19.68 5.56
CA GLN A 74 1.88 -20.28 6.80
C GLN A 74 2.27 -21.76 6.58
N PHE A 75 1.46 -22.50 5.82
CA PHE A 75 1.74 -23.88 5.47
C PHE A 75 2.98 -24.01 4.57
N GLU A 76 3.14 -23.13 3.58
CA GLU A 76 4.33 -23.10 2.72
C GLU A 76 5.60 -22.81 3.50
N ILE A 77 5.56 -21.86 4.44
CA ILE A 77 6.68 -21.56 5.34
C ILE A 77 7.05 -22.81 6.17
N GLN A 78 6.06 -23.46 6.79
CA GLN A 78 6.30 -24.68 7.56
C GLN A 78 6.84 -25.83 6.69
N ARG A 79 6.45 -25.90 5.42
CA ARG A 79 6.99 -26.87 4.46
C ARG A 79 8.46 -26.57 4.13
N LEU A 80 8.78 -25.30 3.84
CA LEU A 80 10.16 -24.87 3.56
C LEU A 80 11.09 -25.13 4.74
N GLU A 81 10.65 -24.83 5.96
CA GLU A 81 11.44 -25.12 7.15
C GLU A 81 11.74 -26.62 7.32
N ARG A 82 10.75 -27.48 7.08
CA ARG A 82 10.96 -28.94 7.11
C ARG A 82 11.98 -29.38 6.06
N GLN A 83 11.90 -28.81 4.86
CA GLN A 83 12.84 -29.10 3.78
C GLN A 83 14.26 -28.66 4.15
N LEU A 84 14.43 -27.47 4.70
CA LEU A 84 15.73 -26.96 5.18
C LEU A 84 16.32 -27.84 6.28
N ARG A 85 15.50 -28.25 7.26
CA ARG A 85 15.94 -29.18 8.31
C ARG A 85 16.41 -30.51 7.73
N GLN A 86 15.68 -31.06 6.77
CA GLN A 86 16.05 -32.32 6.12
C GLN A 86 17.38 -32.20 5.36
N GLN A 87 17.59 -31.07 4.66
CA GLN A 87 18.85 -30.81 3.96
C GLN A 87 20.03 -30.67 4.94
N SER A 88 19.82 -30.02 6.09
CA SER A 88 20.86 -29.92 7.13
C SER A 88 21.30 -31.30 7.62
N ILE A 89 20.35 -32.19 7.90
CA ILE A 89 20.64 -33.55 8.37
C ILE A 89 21.43 -34.35 7.33
N ASP A 90 21.07 -34.24 6.05
CA ASP A 90 21.80 -34.91 4.96
C ASP A 90 23.24 -34.39 4.82
N ILE A 91 23.41 -33.07 4.89
CA ILE A 91 24.74 -32.44 4.84
C ILE A 91 25.60 -32.91 6.02
N ASP A 92 25.05 -32.93 7.24
CA ASP A 92 25.76 -33.38 8.44
C ASP A 92 26.18 -34.86 8.35
N ALA A 93 25.30 -35.72 7.80
CA ALA A 93 25.61 -37.13 7.56
C ALA A 93 26.76 -37.31 6.56
N ARG A 94 26.78 -36.51 5.47
CA ARG A 94 27.85 -36.54 4.47
C ARG A 94 29.17 -36.01 5.01
N LEU A 95 29.14 -34.92 5.78
CA LEU A 95 30.33 -34.34 6.39
C LEU A 95 30.96 -35.28 7.42
N ASN A 96 30.15 -35.95 8.24
CA ASN A 96 30.64 -36.92 9.21
C ASN A 96 31.13 -38.21 8.54
N GLY A 97 30.47 -38.66 7.47
CA GLY A 97 30.91 -39.82 6.68
C GLY A 97 32.22 -39.57 5.91
N ALA A 98 32.47 -38.33 5.47
CA ALA A 98 33.73 -37.94 4.83
C ALA A 98 34.89 -37.83 5.82
N ARG A 99 34.62 -37.53 7.10
CA ARG A 99 35.64 -37.42 8.16
C ARG A 99 36.08 -38.76 8.75
N ALA A 100 35.37 -39.85 8.43
CA ALA A 100 35.60 -41.20 8.95
C ALA A 100 36.42 -42.13 8.03
N ARG A 101 37.00 -41.62 6.92
CA ARG A 101 37.82 -42.43 6.00
C ARG A 101 39.32 -42.15 6.19
N PRO A 102 40.16 -43.15 6.52
CA PRO A 102 41.62 -43.02 6.43
C PRO A 102 42.10 -43.15 4.97
N GLU A 103 43.29 -42.61 4.71
CA GLU A 103 43.88 -42.29 3.40
C GLU A 103 44.44 -43.47 2.56
N THR A 104 44.45 -43.27 1.22
CA THR A 104 45.32 -43.81 0.12
C THR A 104 45.22 -45.27 -0.37
N PRO A 105 45.69 -45.65 -1.60
CA PRO A 105 45.77 -44.96 -2.93
C PRO A 105 45.40 -45.83 -4.20
N GLU A 106 44.88 -45.18 -5.27
CA GLU A 106 45.10 -45.30 -6.75
C GLU A 106 45.18 -46.66 -7.57
N PRO A 107 45.20 -46.69 -8.95
CA PRO A 107 44.19 -47.25 -9.90
C PRO A 107 44.69 -48.44 -10.80
N PRO A 108 44.01 -48.90 -11.90
CA PRO A 108 44.26 -48.35 -13.27
C PRO A 108 43.15 -48.50 -14.36
N ALA A 109 43.29 -47.69 -15.44
CA ALA A 109 43.09 -47.90 -16.91
C ALA A 109 41.80 -48.58 -17.49
N ALA A 110 41.24 -48.29 -18.67
CA ALA A 110 41.80 -47.81 -19.94
C ALA A 110 40.70 -47.26 -20.91
N LEU A 111 41.14 -46.38 -21.83
CA LEU A 111 40.74 -46.01 -23.23
C LEU A 111 39.44 -46.61 -23.83
N GLU A 112 38.64 -45.91 -24.65
CA GLU A 112 38.93 -45.43 -26.02
C GLU A 112 37.93 -44.35 -26.52
N ALA A 113 38.37 -43.48 -27.45
CA ALA A 113 37.58 -42.59 -28.33
C ALA A 113 37.68 -43.14 -29.79
N PRO A 114 36.88 -42.75 -30.84
CA PRO A 114 36.78 -41.36 -31.35
C PRO A 114 35.49 -40.92 -32.12
N VAL A 115 35.34 -39.59 -32.23
CA VAL A 115 34.88 -38.70 -33.35
C VAL A 115 34.02 -39.25 -34.51
N ASP A 116 32.90 -38.56 -34.83
CA ASP A 116 32.57 -38.17 -36.22
C ASP A 116 31.81 -36.83 -36.29
N ILE A 117 32.17 -36.04 -37.30
CA ILE A 117 31.87 -34.65 -37.62
C ILE A 117 31.33 -34.69 -39.05
N ASN A 118 30.05 -34.40 -39.31
CA ASN A 118 29.61 -33.99 -40.66
C ASN A 118 28.20 -33.36 -40.73
N GLN A 119 28.19 -32.01 -40.68
CA GLN A 119 27.50 -31.06 -41.57
C GLN A 119 25.95 -30.97 -41.63
N PRO A 120 25.35 -29.85 -42.13
CA PRO A 120 25.73 -28.43 -42.02
C PRO A 120 24.54 -27.50 -41.68
N GLU A 121 24.86 -26.27 -41.27
CA GLU A 121 23.97 -25.11 -41.12
C GLU A 121 23.45 -24.58 -42.49
N PRO A 122 22.34 -23.82 -42.54
CA PRO A 122 22.54 -22.37 -42.73
C PRO A 122 21.57 -21.47 -41.92
N ALA A 123 22.16 -20.61 -41.10
CA ALA A 123 22.01 -19.16 -40.92
C ALA A 123 20.71 -18.39 -41.31
N PRO A 124 20.46 -17.23 -40.66
CA PRO A 124 19.14 -16.71 -40.31
C PRO A 124 18.63 -15.56 -41.21
N VAL A 125 17.32 -15.27 -41.15
CA VAL A 125 16.74 -14.05 -41.72
C VAL A 125 15.99 -13.24 -40.66
N ARG A 126 16.58 -12.08 -40.32
CA ARG A 126 15.91 -10.94 -39.65
C ARG A 126 15.07 -10.17 -40.68
N PRO A 127 13.96 -9.54 -40.25
CA PRO A 127 13.56 -8.26 -40.82
C PRO A 127 13.66 -7.09 -39.83
N ALA A 128 14.41 -6.08 -40.29
CA ALA A 128 14.22 -4.63 -40.19
C ALA A 128 13.57 -4.01 -38.93
N THR A 129 14.41 -3.26 -38.22
CA THR A 129 14.09 -2.02 -37.49
C THR A 129 13.68 -0.91 -38.48
N PRO A 130 12.74 -0.01 -38.14
CA PRO A 130 12.75 1.35 -38.68
C PRO A 130 13.47 2.28 -37.69
N ALA A 131 14.54 2.90 -38.16
CA ALA A 131 15.14 4.07 -37.55
C ALA A 131 14.22 5.30 -37.77
N GLY A 132 13.86 5.97 -36.68
CA GLY A 132 13.31 7.34 -36.67
C GLY A 132 14.26 8.21 -35.85
N GLY A 133 14.65 9.36 -36.40
CA GLY A 133 15.87 10.09 -36.02
C GLY A 133 15.85 10.83 -34.68
N PRO A 134 16.99 11.46 -34.31
CA PRO A 134 17.17 12.12 -33.03
C PRO A 134 16.64 13.56 -33.08
N GLY A 135 15.51 13.80 -32.40
CA GLY A 135 15.00 15.14 -32.13
C GLY A 135 15.31 15.53 -30.69
N ALA A 136 16.28 16.43 -30.50
CA ALA A 136 16.48 17.13 -29.24
C ALA A 136 15.22 17.95 -28.92
N GLY A 137 14.57 17.63 -27.81
CA GLY A 137 13.45 18.39 -27.29
C GLY A 137 13.21 17.98 -25.84
N VAL A 138 13.55 18.91 -24.92
CA VAL A 138 13.06 19.07 -23.53
C VAL A 138 12.76 17.79 -22.72
N PRO A 139 13.31 17.61 -21.49
CA PRO A 139 12.82 16.57 -20.59
C PRO A 139 11.36 16.86 -20.22
N SER A 140 10.43 16.37 -21.03
CA SER A 140 9.01 16.33 -20.71
C SER A 140 8.86 15.37 -19.55
N LEU A 141 8.36 15.89 -18.42
CA LEU A 141 7.96 15.07 -17.29
C LEU A 141 7.02 13.96 -17.81
N PRO A 142 7.22 12.70 -17.39
CA PRO A 142 6.36 11.62 -17.81
C PRO A 142 4.90 11.95 -17.47
N SER A 143 3.98 11.68 -18.40
CA SER A 143 2.54 11.78 -18.16
C SER A 143 2.18 11.01 -16.88
N PRO A 144 1.15 11.42 -16.11
CA PRO A 144 0.82 10.79 -14.84
C PRO A 144 0.64 9.27 -14.92
N GLU A 145 0.17 8.76 -16.06
CA GLU A 145 -0.03 7.34 -16.33
C GLU A 145 1.29 6.58 -16.57
N THR A 146 2.26 7.16 -17.28
CA THR A 146 3.58 6.54 -17.48
C THR A 146 4.42 6.65 -16.21
N ALA A 147 4.36 7.78 -15.50
CA ALA A 147 4.99 7.97 -14.20
C ALA A 147 4.48 6.96 -13.16
N ALA A 148 3.18 6.66 -13.15
CA ALA A 148 2.58 5.69 -12.25
C ALA A 148 2.90 4.23 -12.63
N GLY A 149 3.10 3.94 -13.91
CA GLY A 149 3.62 2.64 -14.38
C GLY A 149 5.07 2.43 -13.93
N ASP A 150 5.93 3.43 -14.15
CA ASP A 150 7.33 3.40 -13.76
C ASP A 150 7.52 3.31 -12.24
N GLU A 151 6.68 4.02 -11.46
CA GLU A 151 6.67 3.95 -10.00
C GLU A 151 6.28 2.54 -9.51
N ARG A 152 5.26 1.93 -10.10
CA ARG A 152 4.82 0.56 -9.76
C ARG A 152 5.94 -0.45 -9.98
N ASP A 153 6.60 -0.38 -11.12
CA ASP A 153 7.65 -1.34 -11.48
C ASP A 153 8.89 -1.14 -10.60
N ALA A 154 9.24 0.10 -10.28
CA ALA A 154 10.32 0.40 -9.35
C ALA A 154 10.01 -0.11 -7.93
N TYR A 155 8.78 0.08 -7.45
CA TYR A 155 8.33 -0.48 -6.18
C TYR A 155 8.36 -2.01 -6.17
N GLY A 156 7.84 -2.65 -7.22
CA GLY A 156 7.85 -4.11 -7.35
C GLY A 156 9.25 -4.70 -7.26
N LYS A 157 10.20 -4.12 -8.02
CA LYS A 157 11.62 -4.52 -7.99
C LYS A 157 12.24 -4.37 -6.59
N ALA A 158 12.01 -3.24 -5.93
CA ALA A 158 12.53 -3.01 -4.58
C ALA A 158 11.98 -4.02 -3.58
N PHE A 159 10.68 -4.34 -3.68
CA PHE A 159 10.02 -5.30 -2.82
C PHE A 159 10.49 -6.74 -3.06
N ASP A 160 10.74 -7.14 -4.31
CA ASP A 160 11.30 -8.45 -4.63
C ASP A 160 12.71 -8.64 -4.06
N LEU A 161 13.54 -7.59 -4.07
CA LEU A 161 14.86 -7.59 -3.42
C LEU A 161 14.74 -7.79 -1.91
N LEU A 162 13.78 -7.12 -1.26
CA LEU A 162 13.52 -7.29 0.17
C LEU A 162 13.06 -8.72 0.49
N LYS A 163 12.14 -9.28 -0.31
CA LYS A 163 11.71 -10.68 -0.17
C LYS A 163 12.86 -11.66 -0.32
N ALA A 164 13.82 -11.36 -1.21
CA ALA A 164 15.04 -12.12 -1.39
C ALA A 164 16.09 -11.87 -0.29
N ARG A 165 15.77 -11.09 0.76
CA ARG A 165 16.68 -10.67 1.86
C ARG A 165 17.93 -9.94 1.38
N LYS A 166 17.91 -9.37 0.19
CA LYS A 166 19.00 -8.55 -0.35
C LYS A 166 18.86 -7.13 0.17
N TYR A 167 19.04 -6.96 1.48
CA TYR A 167 18.69 -5.73 2.18
C TYR A 167 19.38 -4.48 1.62
N ASP A 168 20.68 -4.55 1.28
CA ASP A 168 21.39 -3.40 0.69
C ASP A 168 20.83 -2.98 -0.66
N GLN A 169 20.48 -3.96 -1.51
CA GLN A 169 19.90 -3.69 -2.83
C GLN A 169 18.46 -3.16 -2.69
N ALA A 170 17.69 -3.73 -1.76
CA ALA A 170 16.34 -3.28 -1.46
C ALA A 170 16.34 -1.84 -0.94
N ARG A 171 17.24 -1.50 -0.02
CA ARG A 171 17.45 -0.14 0.49
C ARG A 171 17.70 0.84 -0.64
N ALA A 172 18.72 0.58 -1.46
CA ALA A 172 19.07 1.46 -2.57
C ALA A 172 17.90 1.63 -3.57
N ALA A 173 17.13 0.55 -3.80
CA ALA A 173 15.96 0.59 -4.67
C ALA A 173 14.81 1.42 -4.07
N PHE A 174 14.50 1.28 -2.78
CA PHE A 174 13.48 2.08 -2.10
C PHE A 174 13.89 3.56 -1.97
N GLU A 175 15.16 3.85 -1.66
CA GLU A 175 15.68 5.23 -1.64
C GLU A 175 15.58 5.88 -3.02
N SER A 176 15.96 5.15 -4.09
CA SER A 176 15.82 5.63 -5.47
C SER A 176 14.36 5.88 -5.86
N LEU A 177 13.45 5.00 -5.43
CA LEU A 177 12.01 5.16 -5.63
C LEU A 177 11.49 6.43 -4.93
N LEU A 178 11.85 6.62 -3.66
CA LEU A 178 11.43 7.78 -2.87
C LEU A 178 12.07 9.09 -3.32
N GLY A 179 13.27 9.06 -3.90
CA GLY A 179 13.91 10.22 -4.51
C GLY A 179 13.19 10.66 -5.79
N ARG A 180 12.71 9.70 -6.60
CA ARG A 180 11.99 9.98 -7.85
C ARG A 180 10.51 10.29 -7.64
N TYR A 181 9.87 9.60 -6.71
CA TYR A 181 8.42 9.68 -6.43
C TYR A 181 8.15 9.94 -4.94
N PRO A 182 8.60 11.09 -4.39
CA PRO A 182 8.50 11.35 -2.94
C PRO A 182 7.05 11.43 -2.43
N GLN A 183 6.10 11.76 -3.30
CA GLN A 183 4.65 11.83 -3.03
C GLN A 183 3.86 10.89 -3.97
N GLY A 184 4.55 9.89 -4.53
CA GLY A 184 3.94 8.93 -5.43
C GLY A 184 2.97 7.99 -4.71
N ARG A 185 2.20 7.24 -5.50
CA ARG A 185 1.14 6.36 -4.98
C ARG A 185 1.65 5.21 -4.11
N TYR A 186 2.94 4.87 -4.24
CA TYR A 186 3.63 3.86 -3.44
C TYR A 186 4.58 4.46 -2.41
N ALA A 187 4.65 5.79 -2.29
CA ALA A 187 5.64 6.44 -1.45
C ALA A 187 5.46 6.14 0.04
N ASP A 188 4.24 5.89 0.50
CA ASP A 188 3.96 5.46 1.87
C ASP A 188 4.43 4.02 2.12
N ASN A 189 4.06 3.09 1.23
CA ASN A 189 4.49 1.70 1.27
C ASN A 189 6.02 1.59 1.16
N ALA A 190 6.64 2.37 0.29
CA ALA A 190 8.09 2.42 0.11
C ALA A 190 8.81 2.87 1.38
N ARG A 191 8.31 3.90 2.09
CA ARG A 191 8.88 4.31 3.38
C ARG A 191 8.73 3.23 4.44
N TYR A 192 7.57 2.58 4.50
CA TYR A 192 7.34 1.46 5.42
C TYR A 192 8.35 0.33 5.17
N TRP A 193 8.51 -0.10 3.92
CA TRP A 193 9.43 -1.19 3.59
C TRP A 193 10.90 -0.80 3.68
N LEU A 194 11.23 0.48 3.48
CA LEU A 194 12.56 0.99 3.77
C LEU A 194 12.88 0.88 5.26
N GLY A 195 11.94 1.27 6.14
CA GLY A 195 12.08 1.07 7.59
C GLY A 195 12.24 -0.41 7.97
N GLU A 196 11.43 -1.31 7.37
CA GLU A 196 11.56 -2.76 7.58
C GLU A 196 12.90 -3.32 7.05
N THR A 197 13.43 -2.74 5.97
CA THR A 197 14.73 -3.11 5.41
C THR A 197 15.84 -2.78 6.41
N PHE A 198 15.86 -1.55 6.93
CA PHE A 198 16.80 -1.13 7.96
C PHE A 198 16.65 -1.95 9.26
N TYR A 199 15.42 -2.19 9.68
CA TYR A 199 15.12 -3.05 10.84
C TYR A 199 15.71 -4.46 10.66
N GLY A 200 15.56 -5.04 9.46
CA GLY A 200 16.15 -6.34 9.12
C GLY A 200 17.68 -6.35 9.17
N GLN A 201 18.32 -5.21 8.92
CA GLN A 201 19.77 -5.01 9.05
C GLN A 201 20.21 -4.63 10.47
N ARG A 202 19.27 -4.48 11.41
CA ARG A 202 19.49 -3.94 12.77
C ARG A 202 20.03 -2.51 12.79
N ASP A 203 19.85 -1.78 11.70
CA ASP A 203 20.10 -0.33 11.65
C ASP A 203 18.87 0.39 12.21
N TYR A 204 18.81 0.42 13.54
CA TYR A 204 17.63 0.89 14.27
C TYR A 204 17.39 2.40 14.09
N ASP A 205 18.44 3.20 14.03
CA ASP A 205 18.32 4.66 13.89
C ASP A 205 17.80 5.04 12.50
N ALA A 206 18.30 4.36 11.45
CA ALA A 206 17.77 4.56 10.10
C ALA A 206 16.34 4.03 9.95
N ALA A 207 16.01 2.91 10.62
CA ALA A 207 14.65 2.37 10.62
C ALA A 207 13.65 3.34 11.28
N LEU A 208 13.99 3.89 12.44
CA LEU A 208 13.19 4.91 13.12
C LEU A 208 12.96 6.12 12.20
N THR A 209 14.03 6.64 11.60
CA THR A 209 13.95 7.78 10.69
C THR A 209 12.98 7.51 9.54
N ALA A 210 13.02 6.32 8.92
CA ALA A 210 12.12 5.96 7.83
C ALA A 210 10.65 5.85 8.26
N PHE A 211 10.38 5.26 9.43
CA PHE A 211 9.03 5.15 9.98
C PHE A 211 8.49 6.52 10.43
N GLU A 212 9.30 7.38 11.03
CA GLU A 212 8.92 8.74 11.38
C GLU A 212 8.58 9.57 10.14
N ASP A 213 9.37 9.42 9.08
CA ASP A 213 9.09 10.07 7.79
C ASP A 213 7.75 9.62 7.19
N LEU A 214 7.38 8.35 7.36
CA LEU A 214 6.07 7.85 6.96
C LEU A 214 4.95 8.51 7.78
N VAL A 215 5.04 8.48 9.11
CA VAL A 215 4.03 9.05 10.02
C VAL A 215 3.83 10.54 9.75
N ARG A 216 4.94 11.27 9.55
CA ARG A 216 4.94 12.72 9.33
C ARG A 216 4.42 13.12 7.95
N ARG A 217 4.81 12.39 6.89
CA ARG A 217 4.47 12.77 5.50
C ARG A 217 3.16 12.16 5.02
N HIS A 218 2.78 10.99 5.54
CA HIS A 218 1.57 10.25 5.15
C HIS A 218 0.77 9.82 6.39
N PRO A 219 0.28 10.77 7.22
CA PRO A 219 -0.39 10.46 8.48
C PRO A 219 -1.69 9.64 8.32
N ALA A 220 -2.32 9.69 7.14
CA ALA A 220 -3.50 8.92 6.81
C ALA A 220 -3.20 7.54 6.16
N SER A 221 -1.92 7.18 5.98
CA SER A 221 -1.57 5.91 5.34
C SER A 221 -2.00 4.72 6.19
N PRO A 222 -2.51 3.64 5.59
CA PRO A 222 -2.80 2.39 6.30
C PRO A 222 -1.54 1.72 6.88
N LYS A 223 -0.33 2.21 6.54
CA LYS A 223 0.94 1.73 7.10
C LYS A 223 1.33 2.40 8.41
N VAL A 224 0.67 3.50 8.80
CA VAL A 224 0.99 4.25 10.02
C VAL A 224 0.88 3.40 11.29
N PRO A 225 -0.18 2.60 11.53
CA PRO A 225 -0.27 1.76 12.72
C PRO A 225 0.89 0.77 12.83
N GLY A 226 1.25 0.15 11.70
CA GLY A 226 2.36 -0.80 11.62
C GLY A 226 3.71 -0.13 11.87
N ALA A 227 3.90 1.07 11.33
CA ALA A 227 5.12 1.85 11.53
C ALA A 227 5.32 2.25 12.99
N LEU A 228 4.28 2.76 13.65
CA LEU A 228 4.31 3.10 15.07
C LEU A 228 4.59 1.87 15.94
N LEU A 229 3.97 0.72 15.63
CA LEU A 229 4.27 -0.54 16.30
C LEU A 229 5.75 -0.93 16.16
N LYS A 230 6.31 -0.78 14.94
CA LYS A 230 7.72 -1.07 14.66
C LYS A 230 8.66 -0.12 15.37
N MET A 231 8.35 1.18 15.44
CA MET A 231 9.11 2.14 16.24
C MET A 231 9.14 1.72 17.72
N GLY A 232 8.00 1.30 18.28
CA GLY A 232 7.94 0.75 19.64
C GLY A 232 8.84 -0.48 19.81
N TYR A 233 8.84 -1.40 18.85
CA TYR A 233 9.73 -2.57 18.89
C TYR A 233 11.21 -2.17 18.80
N ILE A 234 11.55 -1.20 17.95
CA ILE A 234 12.92 -0.71 17.84
C ILE A 234 13.40 -0.13 19.16
N HIS A 235 12.62 0.74 19.79
CA HIS A 235 12.96 1.31 21.09
C HIS A 235 13.11 0.23 22.17
N PHE A 236 12.27 -0.81 22.14
CA PHE A 236 12.42 -1.96 23.03
C PHE A 236 13.77 -2.69 22.82
N GLU A 237 14.18 -2.93 21.57
CA GLU A 237 15.48 -3.55 21.25
C GLU A 237 16.66 -2.66 21.67
N GLN A 238 16.49 -1.33 21.59
CA GLN A 238 17.46 -0.34 22.06
C GLN A 238 17.46 -0.15 23.59
N ARG A 239 16.56 -0.83 24.32
CA ARG A 239 16.33 -0.67 25.77
C ARG A 239 15.84 0.72 26.18
N ASP A 240 15.31 1.49 25.24
CA ASP A 240 14.60 2.73 25.51
C ASP A 240 13.13 2.40 25.82
N PHE A 241 12.89 1.92 27.04
CA PHE A 241 11.57 1.43 27.43
C PHE A 241 10.52 2.54 27.55
N GLU A 242 10.94 3.76 27.91
CA GLU A 242 10.10 4.96 27.92
C GLU A 242 9.54 5.23 26.51
N GLN A 243 10.42 5.34 25.51
CA GLN A 243 9.97 5.61 24.14
C GLN A 243 9.23 4.41 23.54
N SER A 244 9.64 3.19 23.88
CA SER A 244 8.91 1.98 23.49
C SER A 244 7.46 2.05 23.98
N ARG A 245 7.26 2.33 25.28
CA ARG A 245 5.93 2.44 25.88
C ARG A 245 5.11 3.53 25.18
N ALA A 246 5.67 4.72 25.05
CA ALA A 246 4.99 5.85 24.42
C ALA A 246 4.49 5.53 23.00
N ARG A 247 5.31 4.87 22.17
CA ARG A 247 4.90 4.48 20.80
C ARG A 247 3.85 3.39 20.79
N LEU A 248 3.93 2.40 21.68
CA LEU A 248 2.96 1.31 21.75
C LEU A 248 1.59 1.78 22.26
N GLU A 249 1.58 2.67 23.26
CA GLU A 249 0.37 3.33 23.75
C GLU A 249 -0.26 4.19 22.66
N GLN A 250 0.54 4.94 21.90
CA GLN A 250 0.06 5.72 20.75
C GLN A 250 -0.66 4.84 19.70
N VAL A 251 -0.21 3.59 19.48
CA VAL A 251 -0.93 2.64 18.60
C VAL A 251 -2.28 2.24 19.19
N ILE A 252 -2.32 1.99 20.50
CA ILE A 252 -3.53 1.56 21.20
C ILE A 252 -4.59 2.65 21.19
N ASP A 253 -4.19 3.89 21.45
CA ASP A 253 -5.09 5.03 21.56
C ASP A 253 -5.64 5.45 20.19
N ASN A 254 -4.78 5.50 19.17
CA ASN A 254 -5.18 5.97 17.84
C ASN A 254 -5.83 4.87 16.98
N TYR A 255 -5.52 3.60 17.25
CA TYR A 255 -5.99 2.46 16.45
C TYR A 255 -6.53 1.31 17.30
N PRO A 256 -7.50 1.54 18.21
CA PRO A 256 -7.88 0.61 19.28
C PRO A 256 -8.35 -0.78 18.82
N ASN A 257 -8.93 -0.86 17.61
CA ASN A 257 -9.51 -2.09 17.03
C ASN A 257 -8.60 -2.76 15.98
N SER A 258 -7.36 -2.29 15.83
CA SER A 258 -6.40 -2.82 14.86
C SER A 258 -5.66 -4.06 15.36
N THR A 259 -5.10 -4.84 14.44
CA THR A 259 -4.20 -5.94 14.81
C THR A 259 -2.96 -5.40 15.53
N GLU A 260 -2.47 -4.26 15.10
CA GLU A 260 -1.33 -3.55 15.64
C GLU A 260 -1.55 -3.14 17.10
N SER A 261 -2.75 -2.67 17.45
CA SER A 261 -3.11 -2.36 18.84
C SER A 261 -3.12 -3.59 19.74
N ARG A 262 -3.58 -4.74 19.25
CA ARG A 262 -3.47 -6.01 19.99
C ARG A 262 -2.01 -6.44 20.19
N LEU A 263 -1.18 -6.30 19.15
CA LEU A 263 0.26 -6.57 19.24
C LEU A 263 0.97 -5.60 20.18
N ALA A 264 0.58 -4.33 20.18
CA ALA A 264 1.12 -3.30 21.07
C ALA A 264 0.82 -3.62 22.54
N ARG A 265 -0.43 -3.99 22.87
CA ARG A 265 -0.79 -4.44 24.23
C ARG A 265 0.05 -5.63 24.70
N ALA A 266 0.24 -6.62 23.82
CA ALA A 266 1.07 -7.79 24.14
C ALA A 266 2.53 -7.41 24.39
N ARG A 267 3.07 -6.43 23.65
CA ARG A 267 4.44 -5.95 23.85
C ARG A 267 4.57 -5.12 25.13
N LEU A 268 3.59 -4.28 25.47
CA LEU A 268 3.58 -3.52 26.73
C LEU A 268 3.60 -4.45 27.96
N ALA A 269 2.78 -5.52 27.95
CA ALA A 269 2.80 -6.49 29.04
C ALA A 269 4.20 -7.11 29.26
N ARG A 270 4.91 -7.44 28.17
CA ARG A 270 6.30 -7.92 28.26
C ARG A 270 7.25 -6.85 28.80
N LEU A 271 7.04 -5.59 28.44
CA LEU A 271 7.85 -4.48 28.91
C LEU A 271 7.68 -4.31 30.44
N ASP A 272 6.45 -4.37 30.95
CA ASP A 272 6.14 -4.32 32.38
C ASP A 272 6.83 -5.47 33.16
N GLU A 273 6.86 -6.67 32.58
CA GLU A 273 7.57 -7.82 33.16
C GLU A 273 9.09 -7.58 33.29
N VAL A 274 9.71 -6.97 32.27
CA VAL A 274 11.15 -6.65 32.27
C VAL A 274 11.48 -5.58 33.31
N GLU A 275 10.68 -4.51 33.39
CA GLU A 275 10.86 -3.45 34.38
C GLU A 275 10.66 -3.97 35.82
N GLY A 276 9.64 -4.81 36.03
CA GLY A 276 9.37 -5.43 37.34
C GLY A 276 10.41 -6.47 37.77
N ALA A 277 11.16 -7.05 36.83
CA ALA A 277 12.26 -7.99 37.11
C ALA A 277 13.60 -7.27 37.37
N GLY A 278 13.83 -6.10 36.76
CA GLY A 278 15.07 -5.32 36.92
C GLY A 278 15.10 -4.44 38.18
N GLY A 279 13.95 -4.22 38.83
CA GLY A 279 13.82 -3.40 40.04
C GLY A 279 13.87 -4.16 41.37
N ARG A 280 14.28 -5.43 41.39
CA ARG A 280 14.42 -6.25 42.62
C ARG A 280 15.86 -6.55 42.96
#